data_AF-A0A0A2VM92-F1
#
_entry.id   AF-A0A0A2VM92-F1
#
_cell.length_a   1.000
_cell.length_b   1.000
_cell.length_c   1.000
_cell.angle_alpha   90.00
_cell.angle_beta   90.00
_cell.angle_gamma   90.00
#
_symmetry.space_group_name_H-M   'P 1'
#
loop_
_entity.id
_entity.type
_entity.pdbx_description
1 polymer ?
#
loop_
_entity_poly.entity_id
_entity_poly.type
_entity_poly.pdbx_seq_one_letter_code
_entity_poly.pdbx_strand_id
1 'polypeptide(L)'
;MSDLKFDDEAALKLAGAAFDAAKGGVSISASDGNAIYSYLFSVFALGVGLIPGAGPLLASMCGLVGAIVFPTKEDPNAVWNSVRPRIEALIGEKLKDSQVKLLHQKVKGFADNMKAFTRVFNDFDKAEGDNKARQGETLRIHHTAFLAVLRAGIPEFQGEDYAVAALPLFTQAANMHLTLLADGVRNGETWGFTQDYISHSLQQEFDELTMSSSKRVRALRSRDETSQADALKECIAAGEAAGWDQVLLDTWREALETLSKPTALTKRATLTYTGYVKEYYQKGRGLVKPYTAKWYSGDRGAAEALHFNALSDYDAEMIKHVLTYAEFWPYLAGKKMPDSAKLALDREIFSGPYGRYTKNAPWNIKTPPPIKPRQANITAIKTRHWDGIDALQVQYGGQWGHLFGDAQGGVEAMANLAFDEYIQSIDAQYGQKLGKLTFFSNKDKTYGTYGKGVNAGNHTRVKHEGFGLSSMTITNWEKSIPPGTEGIIFGFRPLLATRG
;
A
#
# COMPACT_ATOMS: atom_id res chain seq x y z
N MET A 1 12.25 4.44 -23.26
CA MET A 1 11.67 3.90 -22.01
C MET A 1 10.35 3.29 -22.42
N SER A 2 10.11 1.99 -22.17
CA SER A 2 8.80 1.41 -22.48
C SER A 2 7.76 2.07 -21.58
N ASP A 3 6.67 2.57 -22.15
CA ASP A 3 5.54 3.06 -21.38
C ASP A 3 5.09 1.94 -20.44
N LEU A 4 5.00 2.24 -19.15
CA LEU A 4 4.39 1.33 -18.18
C LEU A 4 2.95 1.08 -18.64
N LYS A 5 2.62 -0.18 -18.94
CA LYS A 5 1.24 -0.60 -19.20
C LYS A 5 0.65 -1.21 -17.94
N PHE A 6 -0.67 -1.28 -17.91
CA PHE A 6 -1.40 -1.98 -16.87
C PHE A 6 -2.08 -3.22 -17.46
N ASP A 7 -2.32 -4.21 -16.61
CA ASP A 7 -3.26 -5.28 -16.94
C ASP A 7 -4.69 -4.73 -16.76
N ASP A 8 -5.20 -4.14 -17.85
CA ASP A 8 -6.48 -3.44 -17.86
C ASP A 8 -7.64 -4.36 -17.45
N GLU A 9 -7.64 -5.62 -17.91
CA GLU A 9 -8.69 -6.60 -17.61
C GLU A 9 -8.69 -6.97 -16.12
N ALA A 10 -7.51 -7.29 -15.57
CA ALA A 10 -7.38 -7.62 -14.15
C ALA A 10 -7.76 -6.44 -13.25
N ALA A 11 -7.33 -5.22 -13.62
CA ALA A 11 -7.62 -4.03 -12.85
C ALA A 11 -9.12 -3.66 -12.88
N LEU A 12 -9.77 -3.72 -14.05
CA LEU A 12 -11.21 -3.49 -14.19
C LEU A 12 -12.02 -4.52 -13.42
N LYS A 13 -11.60 -5.80 -13.41
CA LYS A 13 -12.24 -6.85 -12.62
C LYS A 13 -12.16 -6.57 -11.11
N LEU A 14 -10.97 -6.21 -10.61
CA LEU A 14 -10.77 -5.90 -9.19
C LEU A 14 -11.57 -4.67 -8.75
N ALA A 15 -11.57 -3.61 -9.56
CA ALA A 15 -12.35 -2.41 -9.27
C ALA A 15 -13.86 -2.62 -9.40
N GLY A 16 -14.30 -3.44 -10.36
CA GLY A 16 -15.70 -3.88 -10.47
C GLY A 16 -16.18 -4.58 -9.21
N ALA A 17 -15.36 -5.48 -8.65
CA ALA A 17 -15.66 -6.12 -7.37
C ALA A 17 -15.77 -5.11 -6.20
N ALA A 18 -14.90 -4.08 -6.15
CA ALA A 18 -15.01 -3.00 -5.17
C ALA A 18 -16.26 -2.13 -5.38
N PHE A 19 -16.67 -1.91 -6.62
CA PHE A 19 -17.88 -1.18 -6.96
C PHE A 19 -19.14 -1.94 -6.55
N ASP A 20 -19.21 -3.24 -6.85
CA ASP A 20 -20.31 -4.10 -6.39
C ASP A 20 -20.38 -4.14 -4.87
N ALA A 21 -19.24 -4.12 -4.19
CA ALA A 21 -19.17 -4.03 -2.73
C ALA A 21 -19.69 -2.69 -2.19
N ALA A 22 -19.31 -1.57 -2.82
CA ALA A 22 -19.77 -0.24 -2.44
C ALA A 22 -21.30 -0.07 -2.61
N LYS A 23 -21.91 -0.79 -3.56
CA LYS A 23 -23.37 -0.83 -3.76
C LYS A 23 -24.10 -1.79 -2.81
N GLY A 24 -23.40 -2.41 -1.86
CA GLY A 24 -23.98 -3.33 -0.88
C GLY A 24 -24.18 -4.76 -1.38
N GLY A 25 -23.60 -5.13 -2.52
CA GLY A 25 -23.77 -6.44 -3.15
C GLY A 25 -22.90 -7.56 -2.54
N VAL A 26 -21.63 -7.28 -2.22
CA VAL A 26 -20.64 -8.29 -1.75
C VAL A 26 -19.63 -7.65 -0.79
N SER A 27 -19.11 -8.38 0.20
CA SER A 27 -18.00 -7.89 1.07
C SER A 27 -16.64 -8.32 0.51
N ILE A 28 -15.66 -7.40 0.44
CA ILE A 28 -14.25 -7.78 0.20
C ILE A 28 -13.70 -8.42 1.47
N SER A 29 -13.10 -9.62 1.37
CA SER A 29 -12.50 -10.28 2.54
C SER A 29 -11.25 -9.53 3.01
N ALA A 30 -11.18 -9.26 4.30
CA ALA A 30 -10.05 -8.56 4.93
C ALA A 30 -8.93 -9.50 5.39
N SER A 31 -9.08 -10.82 5.17
CA SER A 31 -8.17 -11.85 5.70
C SER A 31 -6.77 -11.84 5.10
N ASP A 32 -6.55 -11.15 3.97
CA ASP A 32 -5.24 -11.00 3.34
C ASP A 32 -4.90 -9.55 2.99
N GLY A 33 -4.01 -8.93 3.76
CA GLY A 33 -3.52 -7.56 3.51
C GLY A 33 -2.90 -7.35 2.13
N ASN A 34 -2.33 -8.39 1.50
CA ASN A 34 -1.80 -8.27 0.14
C ASN A 34 -2.93 -8.30 -0.92
N ALA A 35 -4.08 -8.91 -0.63
CA ALA A 35 -5.26 -8.79 -1.49
C ALA A 35 -5.81 -7.35 -1.48
N ILE A 36 -5.82 -6.71 -0.30
CA ILE A 36 -6.22 -5.30 -0.13
C ILE A 36 -5.36 -4.37 -0.98
N TYR A 37 -4.05 -4.63 -1.05
CA TYR A 37 -3.15 -3.90 -1.94
C TYR A 37 -3.66 -3.89 -3.39
N SER A 38 -4.01 -5.06 -3.92
CA SER A 38 -4.43 -5.20 -5.33
C SER A 38 -5.74 -4.45 -5.63
N TYR A 39 -6.71 -4.49 -4.70
CA TYR A 39 -7.95 -3.72 -4.84
C TYR A 39 -7.70 -2.21 -4.83
N LEU A 40 -7.00 -1.70 -3.81
CA LEU A 40 -6.71 -0.27 -3.71
C LEU A 40 -5.85 0.20 -4.89
N PHE A 41 -4.82 -0.55 -5.27
CA PHE A 41 -3.99 -0.21 -6.43
C PHE A 41 -4.82 -0.07 -7.70
N SER A 42 -5.78 -0.97 -7.93
CA SER A 42 -6.68 -0.92 -9.09
C SER A 42 -7.58 0.32 -9.06
N VAL A 43 -8.22 0.61 -7.93
CA VAL A 43 -9.07 1.80 -7.76
C VAL A 43 -8.27 3.09 -8.00
N PHE A 44 -7.07 3.19 -7.45
CA PHE A 44 -6.22 4.36 -7.62
C PHE A 44 -5.70 4.50 -9.05
N ALA A 45 -5.28 3.40 -9.69
CA ALA A 45 -4.83 3.41 -11.09
C ALA A 45 -5.94 3.85 -12.06
N LEU A 46 -7.18 3.43 -11.83
CA LEU A 46 -8.34 3.93 -12.57
C LEU A 46 -8.56 5.42 -12.30
N GLY A 47 -8.53 5.83 -11.03
CA GLY A 47 -8.80 7.22 -10.62
C GLY A 47 -7.88 8.26 -11.25
N VAL A 48 -6.60 7.91 -11.43
CA VAL A 48 -5.60 8.76 -12.09
C VAL A 48 -5.54 8.56 -13.61
N GLY A 49 -6.43 7.73 -14.18
CA GLY A 49 -6.58 7.54 -15.62
C GLY A 49 -5.49 6.70 -16.30
N LEU A 50 -4.84 5.79 -15.56
CA LEU A 50 -3.84 4.88 -16.14
C LEU A 50 -4.46 3.68 -16.86
N ILE A 51 -5.73 3.38 -16.59
CA ILE A 51 -6.48 2.28 -17.21
C ILE A 51 -7.64 2.90 -18.02
N PRO A 52 -7.73 2.65 -19.33
CA PRO A 52 -8.79 3.19 -20.18
C PRO A 52 -10.15 2.53 -19.88
N GLY A 53 -11.25 3.20 -20.24
CA GLY A 53 -12.61 2.64 -20.14
C GLY A 53 -13.25 2.67 -18.74
N ALA A 54 -12.63 3.34 -17.77
CA ALA A 54 -13.06 3.37 -16.37
C ALA A 54 -14.28 4.24 -16.04
N GLY A 55 -14.73 5.11 -16.97
CA GLY A 55 -15.58 6.28 -16.70
C GLY A 55 -16.69 6.10 -15.65
N PRO A 56 -17.60 5.12 -15.80
CA PRO A 56 -18.70 4.91 -14.85
C PRO A 56 -18.28 4.43 -13.45
N LEU A 57 -17.14 3.74 -13.31
CA LEU A 57 -16.67 3.20 -12.03
C LEU A 57 -16.20 4.30 -11.06
N LEU A 58 -15.81 5.46 -11.57
CA LEU A 58 -15.18 6.54 -10.80
C LEU A 58 -16.17 7.62 -10.32
N ALA A 59 -17.47 7.34 -10.34
CA ALA A 59 -18.47 8.30 -9.91
C ALA A 59 -18.28 8.71 -8.42
N SER A 60 -17.75 7.81 -7.59
CA SER A 60 -17.26 8.09 -6.21
C SER A 60 -16.06 7.21 -5.87
N MET A 61 -14.84 7.75 -6.00
CA MET A 61 -13.62 7.03 -5.63
C MET A 61 -13.55 6.77 -4.13
N CYS A 62 -13.98 7.73 -3.32
CA CYS A 62 -13.98 7.61 -1.87
C CYS A 62 -14.88 6.45 -1.41
N GLY A 63 -16.05 6.28 -2.03
CA GLY A 63 -16.94 5.13 -1.76
C GLY A 63 -16.29 3.79 -2.08
N LEU A 64 -15.54 3.69 -3.20
CA LEU A 64 -14.79 2.48 -3.55
C LEU A 64 -13.68 2.17 -2.53
N VAL A 65 -12.91 3.18 -2.13
CA VAL A 65 -11.90 3.04 -1.08
C VAL A 65 -12.55 2.56 0.21
N GLY A 66 -13.68 3.18 0.59
CA GLY A 66 -14.48 2.80 1.75
C GLY A 66 -14.91 1.32 1.74
N ALA A 67 -15.38 0.81 0.60
CA ALA A 67 -15.79 -0.58 0.45
C ALA A 67 -14.63 -1.58 0.63
N ILE A 68 -13.40 -1.15 0.38
CA ILE A 68 -12.19 -1.97 0.56
C ILE A 68 -11.69 -1.89 2.01
N VAL A 69 -11.64 -0.69 2.60
CA VAL A 69 -11.04 -0.49 3.93
C VAL A 69 -12.01 -0.72 5.09
N PHE A 70 -13.32 -0.81 4.82
CA PHE A 70 -14.37 -1.18 5.77
C PHE A 70 -15.17 -2.39 5.27
N PRO A 71 -14.70 -3.62 5.53
CA PRO A 71 -15.38 -4.83 5.08
C PRO A 71 -16.76 -4.95 5.73
N THR A 72 -17.79 -5.25 4.93
CA THR A 72 -19.21 -5.21 5.36
C THR A 72 -19.68 -6.43 6.15
N LYS A 73 -18.84 -7.47 6.35
CA LYS A 73 -19.21 -8.74 7.02
C LYS A 73 -18.22 -9.25 8.07
N GLU A 74 -17.11 -8.54 8.30
CA GLU A 74 -16.07 -8.89 9.28
C GLU A 74 -15.72 -7.63 10.11
N ASP A 75 -14.94 -7.79 11.20
CA ASP A 75 -14.48 -6.68 12.07
C ASP A 75 -14.09 -5.45 11.21
N PRO A 76 -14.72 -4.27 11.41
CA PRO A 76 -14.42 -3.07 10.62
C PRO A 76 -12.97 -2.61 10.77
N ASN A 77 -12.27 -3.10 11.81
CA ASN A 77 -10.85 -2.84 12.02
C ASN A 77 -9.95 -3.92 11.39
N ALA A 78 -10.47 -4.96 10.74
CA ALA A 78 -9.66 -6.08 10.24
C ALA A 78 -8.54 -5.61 9.30
N VAL A 79 -8.88 -4.75 8.32
CA VAL A 79 -7.92 -4.12 7.41
C VAL A 79 -6.92 -3.27 8.18
N TRP A 80 -7.42 -2.42 9.09
CA TRP A 80 -6.65 -1.50 9.92
C TRP A 80 -5.70 -2.20 10.91
N ASN A 81 -6.04 -3.44 11.30
CA ASN A 81 -5.28 -4.28 12.21
C ASN A 81 -4.35 -5.26 11.48
N SER A 82 -4.47 -5.44 10.17
CA SER A 82 -3.74 -6.47 9.41
C SER A 82 -2.25 -6.16 9.21
N VAL A 83 -1.87 -4.87 9.21
CA VAL A 83 -0.51 -4.39 8.91
C VAL A 83 0.23 -3.93 10.16
N ARG A 84 -0.45 -3.28 11.12
CA ARG A 84 0.15 -2.69 12.32
C ARG A 84 1.05 -3.67 13.09
N PRO A 85 0.61 -4.90 13.45
CA PRO A 85 1.42 -5.81 14.24
C PRO A 85 2.74 -6.21 13.56
N ARG A 86 2.78 -6.24 12.21
CA ARG A 86 3.99 -6.55 11.45
C ARG A 86 5.01 -5.43 11.57
N ILE A 87 4.56 -4.18 11.38
CA ILE A 87 5.43 -3.00 11.54
C ILE A 87 5.92 -2.89 12.98
N GLU A 88 5.03 -3.07 13.97
CA GLU A 88 5.39 -3.04 15.40
C GLU A 88 6.48 -4.09 15.73
N ALA A 89 6.36 -5.30 15.19
CA ALA A 89 7.35 -6.35 15.36
C ALA A 89 8.70 -5.99 14.71
N LEU A 90 8.68 -5.42 13.50
CA LEU A 90 9.88 -5.05 12.75
C LEU A 90 10.66 -3.91 13.40
N ILE A 91 9.98 -2.90 13.95
CA ILE A 91 10.65 -1.74 14.58
C ILE A 91 10.89 -1.94 16.08
N GLY A 92 10.27 -2.97 16.68
CA GLY A 92 10.37 -3.25 18.11
C GLY A 92 9.66 -2.22 19.00
N GLU A 93 8.65 -1.55 18.48
CA GLU A 93 7.82 -0.56 19.20
C GLU A 93 6.35 -0.92 19.01
N LYS A 94 5.54 -0.74 20.05
CA LYS A 94 4.10 -1.02 20.03
C LYS A 94 3.31 0.20 20.43
N LEU A 95 2.14 0.36 19.83
CA LEU A 95 1.15 1.30 20.34
C LEU A 95 0.69 0.84 21.73
N LYS A 96 0.48 1.82 22.61
CA LYS A 96 -0.17 1.58 23.90
C LYS A 96 -1.64 1.24 23.68
N ASP A 97 -2.24 0.46 24.57
CA ASP A 97 -3.67 0.11 24.48
C ASP A 97 -4.58 1.33 24.40
N SER A 98 -4.24 2.42 25.10
CA SER A 98 -4.96 3.69 25.02
C SER A 98 -4.89 4.33 23.63
N GLN A 99 -3.73 4.26 22.97
CA GLN A 99 -3.54 4.75 21.60
C GLN A 99 -4.32 3.88 20.61
N VAL A 100 -4.26 2.55 20.75
CA VAL A 100 -5.05 1.64 19.90
C VAL A 100 -6.54 1.92 20.02
N LYS A 101 -7.07 2.05 21.24
CA LYS A 101 -8.48 2.39 21.50
C LYS A 101 -8.88 3.71 20.87
N LEU A 102 -8.04 4.74 21.03
CA LEU A 102 -8.27 6.06 20.43
C LEU A 102 -8.34 5.97 18.90
N LEU A 103 -7.36 5.32 18.25
CA LEU A 103 -7.35 5.17 16.80
C LEU A 103 -8.55 4.38 16.30
N HIS A 104 -8.93 3.29 16.96
CA HIS A 104 -10.12 2.50 16.61
C HIS A 104 -11.41 3.31 16.75
N GLN A 105 -11.52 4.19 17.75
CA GLN A 105 -12.66 5.10 17.86
C GLN A 105 -12.75 6.04 16.64
N LYS A 106 -11.62 6.60 16.19
CA LYS A 106 -11.58 7.44 14.98
C LYS A 106 -11.93 6.64 13.71
N VAL A 107 -11.38 5.44 13.57
CA VAL A 107 -11.69 4.52 12.45
C VAL A 107 -13.18 4.19 12.40
N LYS A 108 -13.82 3.94 13.55
CA LYS A 108 -15.28 3.72 13.62
C LYS A 108 -16.06 4.95 13.12
N GLY A 109 -15.71 6.15 13.59
CA GLY A 109 -16.34 7.39 13.11
C GLY A 109 -16.17 7.59 11.61
N PHE A 110 -15.01 7.23 11.04
CA PHE A 110 -14.79 7.25 9.60
C PHE A 110 -15.68 6.23 8.87
N ALA A 111 -15.84 5.02 9.40
CA ALA A 111 -16.70 3.99 8.83
C ALA A 111 -18.18 4.43 8.80
N ASP A 112 -18.67 5.00 9.90
CA ASP A 112 -20.06 5.48 10.02
C ASP A 112 -20.33 6.60 8.99
N ASN A 113 -19.40 7.55 8.83
CA ASN A 113 -19.51 8.62 7.84
C ASN A 113 -19.36 8.11 6.40
N MET A 114 -18.42 7.20 6.16
CA MET A 114 -18.22 6.59 4.83
C MET A 114 -19.49 5.86 4.37
N LYS A 115 -20.13 5.10 5.26
CA LYS A 115 -21.40 4.43 5.00
C LYS A 115 -22.51 5.43 4.66
N ALA A 116 -22.62 6.51 5.44
CA ALA A 116 -23.62 7.55 5.20
C ALA A 116 -23.39 8.27 3.87
N PHE A 117 -22.15 8.68 3.60
CA PHE A 117 -21.74 9.33 2.34
C PHE A 117 -22.03 8.44 1.13
N THR A 118 -21.62 7.17 1.18
CA THR A 118 -21.84 6.21 0.09
C THR A 118 -23.33 6.01 -0.19
N ARG A 119 -24.17 5.95 0.85
CA ARG A 119 -25.62 5.87 0.70
C ARG A 119 -26.18 7.09 -0.03
N VAL A 120 -25.89 8.30 0.45
CA VAL A 120 -26.45 9.52 -0.16
C VAL A 120 -25.89 9.80 -1.55
N PHE A 121 -24.65 9.36 -1.83
CA PHE A 121 -24.10 9.37 -3.18
C PHE A 121 -24.92 8.47 -4.12
N ASN A 122 -25.23 7.24 -3.69
CA ASN A 122 -26.06 6.32 -4.48
C ASN A 122 -27.49 6.86 -4.70
N ASP A 123 -28.06 7.55 -3.71
CA ASP A 123 -29.37 8.19 -3.82
C ASP A 123 -29.33 9.36 -4.82
N PHE A 124 -28.26 10.16 -4.77
CA PHE A 124 -28.00 11.21 -5.77
C PHE A 124 -27.83 10.64 -7.17
N ASP A 125 -27.00 9.61 -7.34
CA ASP A 125 -26.71 8.99 -8.65
C ASP A 125 -28.01 8.53 -9.36
N LYS A 126 -28.92 7.90 -8.61
CA LYS A 126 -30.22 7.40 -9.09
C LYS A 126 -31.29 8.47 -9.26
N ALA A 127 -31.11 9.67 -8.70
CA ALA A 127 -32.11 10.70 -8.78
C ALA A 127 -32.18 11.35 -10.17
N GLU A 128 -33.36 11.82 -10.54
CA GLU A 128 -33.64 12.53 -11.78
C GLU A 128 -34.54 13.76 -11.50
N GLY A 129 -34.57 14.71 -12.43
CA GLY A 129 -35.40 15.92 -12.33
C GLY A 129 -35.17 16.72 -11.05
N ASP A 130 -36.25 17.27 -10.47
CA ASP A 130 -36.19 18.09 -9.26
C ASP A 130 -35.63 17.35 -8.04
N ASN A 131 -35.77 16.02 -7.99
CA ASN A 131 -35.19 15.21 -6.92
C ASN A 131 -33.66 15.21 -6.98
N LYS A 132 -33.05 15.36 -8.17
CA LYS A 132 -31.58 15.40 -8.33
C LYS A 132 -30.96 16.58 -7.57
N ALA A 133 -31.58 17.76 -7.65
CA ALA A 133 -31.10 18.95 -6.94
C ALA A 133 -31.16 18.76 -5.42
N ARG A 134 -32.26 18.20 -4.91
CA ARG A 134 -32.44 17.90 -3.48
C ARG A 134 -31.43 16.86 -2.98
N GLN A 135 -31.21 15.78 -3.74
CA GLN A 135 -30.20 14.80 -3.36
C GLN A 135 -28.78 15.36 -3.48
N GLY A 136 -28.54 16.29 -4.42
CA GLY A 136 -27.28 17.01 -4.53
C GLY A 136 -26.98 17.83 -3.28
N GLU A 137 -27.98 18.51 -2.72
CA GLU A 137 -27.84 19.23 -1.46
C GLU A 137 -27.48 18.30 -0.29
N THR A 138 -28.23 17.19 -0.13
CA THR A 138 -27.92 16.16 0.87
C THR A 138 -26.49 15.63 0.70
N LEU A 139 -26.06 15.34 -0.53
CA LEU A 139 -24.72 14.86 -0.83
C LEU A 139 -23.64 15.88 -0.41
N ARG A 140 -23.82 17.18 -0.71
CA ARG A 140 -22.88 18.25 -0.31
C ARG A 140 -22.77 18.39 1.20
N ILE A 141 -23.87 18.25 1.94
CA ILE A 141 -23.88 18.29 3.40
C ILE A 141 -23.05 17.12 3.96
N HIS A 142 -23.34 15.89 3.53
CA HIS A 142 -22.60 14.71 3.97
C HIS A 142 -21.12 14.74 3.56
N HIS A 143 -20.81 15.25 2.36
CA HIS A 143 -19.43 15.44 1.90
C HIS A 143 -18.67 16.42 2.80
N THR A 144 -19.26 17.59 3.07
CA THR A 144 -18.67 18.64 3.90
C THR A 144 -18.46 18.16 5.34
N ALA A 145 -19.47 17.49 5.91
CA ALA A 145 -19.38 16.95 7.27
C ALA A 145 -18.34 15.83 7.36
N PHE A 146 -18.27 14.93 6.38
CA PHE A 146 -17.28 13.86 6.38
C PHE A 146 -15.84 14.40 6.24
N LEU A 147 -15.61 15.41 5.39
CA LEU A 147 -14.32 16.11 5.35
C LEU A 147 -13.95 16.68 6.72
N ALA A 148 -14.89 17.31 7.43
CA ALA A 148 -14.63 17.85 8.76
C ALA A 148 -14.28 16.75 9.79
N VAL A 149 -14.96 15.60 9.74
CA VAL A 149 -14.63 14.43 10.57
C VAL A 149 -13.22 13.91 10.28
N LEU A 150 -12.83 13.79 9.01
CA LEU A 150 -11.48 13.37 8.62
C LEU A 150 -10.42 14.38 9.09
N ARG A 151 -10.66 15.68 8.88
CA ARG A 151 -9.76 16.76 9.34
C ARG A 151 -9.56 16.75 10.86
N ALA A 152 -10.61 16.48 11.62
CA ALA A 152 -10.55 16.38 13.07
C ALA A 152 -9.85 15.09 13.57
N GLY A 153 -10.03 13.97 12.86
CA GLY A 153 -9.54 12.66 13.29
C GLY A 153 -8.11 12.32 12.85
N ILE A 154 -7.70 12.72 11.64
CA ILE A 154 -6.39 12.37 11.07
C ILE A 154 -5.18 12.74 11.96
N PRO A 155 -5.14 13.90 12.63
CA PRO A 155 -4.01 14.26 13.51
C PRO A 155 -3.73 13.23 14.60
N GLU A 156 -4.74 12.49 15.07
CA GLU A 156 -4.55 11.46 16.10
C GLU A 156 -3.73 10.26 15.59
N PHE A 157 -3.63 10.04 14.28
CA PHE A 157 -2.77 9.02 13.66
C PHE A 157 -1.31 9.48 13.51
N GLN A 158 -1.00 10.72 13.91
CA GLN A 158 0.29 11.37 13.68
C GLN A 158 1.04 11.71 14.98
N GLY A 159 0.67 11.09 16.11
CA GLY A 159 1.36 11.30 17.37
C GLY A 159 2.83 10.91 17.27
N GLU A 160 3.73 11.83 17.62
CA GLU A 160 5.19 11.69 17.37
C GLU A 160 5.81 10.43 17.98
N ASP A 161 5.27 9.94 19.09
CA ASP A 161 5.74 8.77 19.83
C ASP A 161 5.29 7.43 19.23
N TYR A 162 4.33 7.42 18.30
CA TYR A 162 3.86 6.19 17.63
C TYR A 162 3.67 6.36 16.11
N ALA A 163 4.08 7.49 15.54
CA ALA A 163 3.87 7.85 14.14
C ALA A 163 4.39 6.80 13.14
N VAL A 164 5.51 6.13 13.44
CA VAL A 164 6.03 5.05 12.59
C VAL A 164 5.09 3.84 12.59
N ALA A 165 4.69 3.39 13.77
CA ALA A 165 3.82 2.22 13.92
C ALA A 165 2.39 2.48 13.41
N ALA A 166 1.92 3.73 13.51
CA ALA A 166 0.61 4.14 12.98
C ALA A 166 0.63 4.52 11.49
N LEU A 167 1.79 4.54 10.82
CA LEU A 167 1.92 5.04 9.45
C LEU A 167 0.99 4.34 8.43
N PRO A 168 0.79 3.02 8.47
CA PRO A 168 -0.18 2.37 7.59
C PRO A 168 -1.62 2.82 7.86
N LEU A 169 -2.00 3.02 9.13
CA LEU A 169 -3.35 3.51 9.48
C LEU A 169 -3.53 4.97 9.02
N PHE A 170 -2.54 5.82 9.26
CA PHE A 170 -2.53 7.19 8.74
C PHE A 170 -2.75 7.20 7.22
N THR A 171 -2.06 6.31 6.49
CA THR A 171 -2.17 6.24 5.03
C THR A 171 -3.59 5.89 4.58
N GLN A 172 -4.28 4.97 5.25
CA GLN A 172 -5.67 4.66 4.92
C GLN A 172 -6.61 5.84 5.22
N ALA A 173 -6.38 6.57 6.31
CA ALA A 173 -7.14 7.79 6.60
C ALA A 173 -6.88 8.90 5.56
N ALA A 174 -5.62 9.07 5.13
CA ALA A 174 -5.23 9.99 4.08
C ALA A 174 -5.82 9.58 2.72
N ASN A 175 -5.85 8.29 2.39
CA ASN A 175 -6.49 7.77 1.18
C ASN A 175 -7.97 8.20 1.11
N MET A 176 -8.72 8.03 2.21
CA MET A 176 -10.12 8.48 2.28
C MET A 176 -10.24 10.00 2.13
N HIS A 177 -9.42 10.77 2.83
CA HIS A 177 -9.47 12.23 2.76
C HIS A 177 -9.18 12.75 1.35
N LEU A 178 -8.10 12.29 0.74
CA LEU A 178 -7.69 12.76 -0.58
C LEU A 178 -8.63 12.31 -1.69
N THR A 179 -9.21 11.11 -1.58
CA THR A 179 -10.24 10.66 -2.54
C THR A 179 -11.55 11.42 -2.38
N LEU A 180 -11.97 11.76 -1.15
CA LEU A 180 -13.15 12.59 -0.92
C LEU A 180 -12.97 14.01 -1.47
N LEU A 181 -11.79 14.61 -1.27
CA LEU A 181 -11.44 15.89 -1.87
C LEU A 181 -11.42 15.80 -3.41
N ALA A 182 -10.78 14.77 -3.97
CA ALA A 182 -10.70 14.57 -5.41
C ALA A 182 -12.08 14.36 -6.05
N ASP A 183 -12.98 13.60 -5.42
CA ASP A 183 -14.35 13.44 -5.91
C ASP A 183 -15.08 14.79 -5.95
N GLY A 184 -14.93 15.62 -4.90
CA GLY A 184 -15.51 16.96 -4.83
C GLY A 184 -14.93 17.92 -5.86
N VAL A 185 -13.62 17.85 -6.13
CA VAL A 185 -12.98 18.65 -7.19
C VAL A 185 -13.53 18.27 -8.57
N ARG A 186 -13.62 16.97 -8.86
CA ARG A 186 -13.92 16.46 -10.21
C ARG A 186 -15.40 16.51 -10.54
N ASN A 187 -16.25 16.30 -9.54
CA ASN A 187 -17.69 16.13 -9.73
C ASN A 187 -18.53 17.19 -9.00
N GLY A 188 -17.91 18.08 -8.22
CA GLY A 188 -18.61 18.98 -7.31
C GLY A 188 -19.63 19.90 -7.98
N GLU A 189 -19.36 20.33 -9.22
CA GLU A 189 -20.32 21.11 -10.01
C GLU A 189 -21.65 20.37 -10.18
N THR A 190 -21.58 19.09 -10.53
CA THR A 190 -22.77 18.24 -10.74
C THR A 190 -23.53 18.03 -9.43
N TRP A 191 -22.82 18.07 -8.30
CA TRP A 191 -23.40 17.97 -6.98
C TRP A 191 -23.99 19.31 -6.52
N GLY A 192 -23.70 20.42 -7.20
CA GLY A 192 -24.17 21.78 -6.88
C GLY A 192 -23.20 22.64 -6.06
N PHE A 193 -21.92 22.27 -5.95
CA PHE A 193 -20.89 23.16 -5.40
C PHE A 193 -20.60 24.30 -6.39
N THR A 194 -20.27 25.49 -5.86
CA THR A 194 -19.84 26.61 -6.69
C THR A 194 -18.41 26.40 -7.18
N GLN A 195 -18.08 26.96 -8.34
CA GLN A 195 -16.70 26.96 -8.85
C GLN A 195 -15.70 27.60 -7.88
N ASP A 196 -16.14 28.63 -7.17
CA ASP A 196 -15.33 29.31 -6.17
C ASP A 196 -14.95 28.37 -5.02
N TYR A 197 -15.91 27.64 -4.47
CA TYR A 197 -15.66 26.65 -3.41
C TYR A 197 -14.78 25.49 -3.91
N ILE A 198 -15.01 25.01 -5.13
CA ILE A 198 -14.20 23.94 -5.72
C ILE A 198 -12.74 24.40 -5.85
N SER A 199 -12.50 25.59 -6.41
CA SER A 199 -11.15 26.09 -6.72
C SER A 199 -10.40 26.58 -5.48
N HIS A 200 -11.05 27.35 -4.62
CA HIS A 200 -10.42 28.05 -3.50
C HIS A 200 -10.57 27.32 -2.16
N SER A 201 -11.31 26.21 -2.10
CA SER A 201 -11.38 25.38 -0.89
C SER A 201 -10.92 23.95 -1.16
N LEU A 202 -11.62 23.20 -2.01
CA LEU A 202 -11.33 21.77 -2.21
C LEU A 202 -10.00 21.52 -2.95
N GLN A 203 -9.79 22.17 -4.10
CA GLN A 203 -8.57 22.01 -4.90
C GLN A 203 -7.35 22.57 -4.17
N GLN A 204 -7.51 23.70 -3.48
CA GLN A 204 -6.43 24.31 -2.70
C GLN A 204 -5.96 23.37 -1.57
N GLU A 205 -6.89 22.85 -0.76
CA GLU A 205 -6.53 21.91 0.32
C GLU A 205 -5.90 20.63 -0.24
N PHE A 206 -6.46 20.07 -1.33
CA PHE A 206 -5.88 18.91 -1.99
C PHE A 206 -4.43 19.15 -2.44
N ASP A 207 -4.16 20.31 -3.06
CA ASP A 207 -2.83 20.66 -3.50
C ASP A 207 -1.87 20.83 -2.31
N GLU A 208 -2.28 21.54 -1.27
CA GLU A 208 -1.49 21.74 -0.05
C GLU A 208 -1.10 20.40 0.61
N LEU A 209 -2.03 19.44 0.68
CA LEU A 209 -1.77 18.14 1.29
C LEU A 209 -0.90 17.21 0.44
N THR A 210 -0.88 17.40 -0.88
CA THR A 210 -0.18 16.50 -1.82
C THR A 210 1.14 17.05 -2.35
N MET A 211 1.45 18.33 -2.12
CA MET A 211 2.71 18.97 -2.51
C MET A 211 3.95 18.19 -2.03
N SER A 212 4.92 18.02 -2.93
CA SER A 212 6.13 17.21 -2.70
C SER A 212 7.17 17.86 -1.78
N SER A 213 7.07 19.16 -1.50
CA SER A 213 8.08 19.89 -0.73
C SER A 213 7.90 19.69 0.77
N SER A 214 8.97 19.25 1.44
CA SER A 214 9.12 19.20 2.92
C SER A 214 9.17 20.59 3.59
N LYS A 215 9.05 21.67 2.82
CA LYS A 215 8.92 23.01 3.40
C LYS A 215 7.56 23.05 4.07
N ARG A 216 7.58 23.09 5.42
CA ARG A 216 6.42 23.27 6.29
C ARG A 216 5.36 24.04 5.54
N VAL A 217 4.15 23.47 5.41
CA VAL A 217 2.97 24.23 4.96
C VAL A 217 3.01 25.48 5.83
N ARG A 218 3.37 26.61 5.22
CA ARG A 218 3.79 27.81 5.95
C ARG A 218 2.55 28.27 6.67
N ALA A 219 2.36 27.79 7.91
CA ALA A 219 1.12 27.81 8.68
C ALA A 219 0.16 28.75 8.00
N LEU A 220 -0.57 28.24 7.00
CA LEU A 220 -1.57 29.03 6.33
C LEU A 220 -2.58 29.15 7.45
N ARG A 221 -2.45 30.26 8.19
CA ARG A 221 -3.45 30.76 9.10
C ARG A 221 -4.70 30.73 8.25
N SER A 222 -5.49 29.69 8.43
CA SER A 222 -6.71 29.52 7.69
C SER A 222 -7.54 30.73 8.08
N ARG A 223 -7.75 31.64 7.12
CA ARG A 223 -8.92 32.50 7.16
C ARG A 223 -10.21 31.65 7.16
N ASP A 224 -10.09 30.33 6.97
CA ASP A 224 -11.15 29.34 6.78
C ASP A 224 -11.43 28.34 7.93
N GLU A 225 -10.72 28.31 9.07
CA GLU A 225 -11.11 27.34 10.12
C GLU A 225 -12.42 27.72 10.81
N THR A 226 -12.65 29.02 11.00
CA THR A 226 -13.96 29.54 11.41
C THR A 226 -15.02 29.18 10.36
N SER A 227 -14.70 29.25 9.05
CA SER A 227 -15.63 28.86 7.99
C SER A 227 -15.88 27.34 7.93
N GLN A 228 -14.90 26.49 8.23
CA GLN A 228 -15.07 25.02 8.32
C GLN A 228 -15.95 24.61 9.52
N ALA A 229 -15.69 25.18 10.69
CA ALA A 229 -16.50 24.92 11.88
C ALA A 229 -17.93 25.44 11.71
N ASP A 230 -18.11 26.60 11.09
CA ASP A 230 -19.44 27.17 10.81
C ASP A 230 -20.20 26.34 9.76
N ALA A 231 -19.55 25.93 8.67
CA ALA A 231 -20.15 25.02 7.70
C ALA A 231 -20.57 23.68 8.34
N LEU A 232 -19.79 23.16 9.29
CA LEU A 232 -20.16 21.94 10.02
C LEU A 232 -21.36 22.17 10.96
N LYS A 233 -21.47 23.34 11.61
CA LYS A 233 -22.66 23.69 12.40
C LYS A 233 -23.92 23.71 11.53
N GLU A 234 -23.83 24.28 10.34
CA GLU A 234 -24.94 24.29 9.37
C GLU A 234 -25.31 22.87 8.94
N CYS A 235 -24.31 22.02 8.67
CA CYS A 235 -24.54 20.60 8.36
C CYS A 235 -25.26 19.86 9.51
N ILE A 236 -24.86 20.09 10.76
CA ILE A 236 -25.50 19.50 11.94
C ILE A 236 -26.95 19.98 12.06
N ALA A 237 -27.19 21.29 11.95
CA ALA A 237 -28.54 21.84 12.03
C ALA A 237 -29.46 21.30 10.92
N ALA A 238 -28.94 21.19 9.70
CA ALA A 238 -29.68 20.59 8.58
C ALA A 238 -29.99 19.11 8.84
N GLY A 239 -29.02 18.35 9.37
CA GLY A 239 -29.22 16.94 9.70
C GLY A 239 -30.20 16.71 10.86
N GLU A 240 -30.20 17.58 11.87
CA GLU A 240 -31.17 17.57 12.96
C GLU A 240 -32.58 17.87 12.44
N ALA A 241 -32.74 18.90 11.62
CA ALA A 241 -34.01 19.25 11.00
C ALA A 241 -34.55 18.14 10.09
N ALA A 242 -33.65 17.41 9.41
CA ALA A 242 -33.99 16.28 8.55
C ALA A 242 -34.17 14.94 9.31
N GLY A 243 -33.95 14.91 10.63
CA GLY A 243 -34.09 13.70 11.44
C GLY A 243 -33.07 12.60 11.11
N TRP A 244 -31.84 12.98 10.76
CA TRP A 244 -30.78 12.00 10.45
C TRP A 244 -30.32 11.22 11.68
N ASP A 245 -29.65 10.10 11.41
CA ASP A 245 -29.17 9.16 12.42
C ASP A 245 -28.31 9.85 13.49
N GLN A 246 -28.64 9.61 14.77
CA GLN A 246 -27.97 10.31 15.89
C GLN A 246 -26.52 9.88 16.05
N VAL A 247 -26.17 8.63 15.76
CA VAL A 247 -24.78 8.16 15.85
C VAL A 247 -23.93 8.93 14.83
N LEU A 248 -24.43 9.12 13.61
CA LEU A 248 -23.77 9.96 12.62
C LEU A 248 -23.63 11.42 13.10
N LEU A 249 -24.71 12.05 13.58
CA LEU A 249 -24.67 13.44 14.05
C LEU A 249 -23.71 13.62 15.24
N ASP A 250 -23.59 12.63 16.12
CA ASP A 250 -22.63 12.65 17.22
C ASP A 250 -21.18 12.68 16.73
N THR A 251 -20.85 11.97 15.64
CA THR A 251 -19.51 12.07 15.03
C THR A 251 -19.23 13.48 14.50
N TRP A 252 -20.25 14.17 13.99
CA TRP A 252 -20.12 15.55 13.50
C TRP A 252 -19.94 16.53 14.66
N ARG A 253 -20.67 16.34 15.76
CA ARG A 253 -20.51 17.14 16.98
C ARG A 253 -19.11 16.95 17.59
N GLU A 254 -18.59 15.73 17.64
CA GLU A 254 -17.23 15.45 18.12
C GLU A 254 -16.16 16.15 17.24
N ALA A 255 -16.36 16.12 15.91
CA ALA A 255 -15.48 16.82 14.98
C ALA A 255 -15.57 18.34 15.17
N LEU A 256 -16.77 18.89 15.34
CA LEU A 256 -16.98 20.32 15.61
C LEU A 256 -16.29 20.76 16.90
N GLU A 257 -16.42 19.98 17.97
CA GLU A 257 -15.77 20.27 19.25
C GLU A 257 -14.24 20.29 19.09
N THR A 258 -13.70 19.37 18.31
CA THR A 258 -12.26 19.30 18.02
C THR A 258 -11.80 20.50 17.21
N LEU A 259 -12.50 20.83 16.12
CA LEU A 259 -12.17 21.94 15.22
C LEU A 259 -12.37 23.32 15.87
N SER A 260 -13.23 23.43 16.87
CA SER A 260 -13.48 24.69 17.58
C SER A 260 -12.39 25.01 18.63
N LYS A 261 -11.48 24.08 18.95
CA LYS A 261 -10.43 24.29 19.95
C LYS A 261 -9.24 25.06 19.35
N PRO A 262 -8.71 26.09 20.03
CA PRO A 262 -7.51 26.82 19.57
C PRO A 262 -6.27 25.93 19.37
N THR A 263 -6.21 24.79 20.05
CA THR A 263 -5.13 23.79 19.92
C THR A 263 -5.24 22.90 18.67
N ALA A 264 -6.35 22.95 17.93
CA ALA A 264 -6.46 22.29 16.63
C ALA A 264 -5.40 22.85 15.66
N LEU A 265 -5.09 24.16 15.77
CA LEU A 265 -4.06 24.86 15.00
C LEU A 265 -2.64 24.35 15.27
N THR A 266 -2.36 23.88 16.50
CA THR A 266 -1.02 23.41 16.89
C THR A 266 -0.80 21.92 16.66
N LYS A 267 -1.88 21.13 16.56
CA LYS A 267 -1.83 19.69 16.27
C LYS A 267 -1.82 19.36 14.76
N ARG A 268 -2.10 20.32 13.86
CA ARG A 268 -2.05 20.06 12.42
C ARG A 268 -0.62 19.67 11.99
N ALA A 269 -0.53 18.64 11.15
CA ALA A 269 0.72 18.15 10.61
C ALA A 269 1.53 19.30 10.00
N THR A 270 2.77 19.46 10.45
CA THR A 270 3.68 20.46 9.87
C THR A 270 4.15 20.06 8.47
N LEU A 271 3.93 18.80 8.08
CA LEU A 271 4.28 18.21 6.79
C LEU A 271 3.02 17.95 5.96
N THR A 272 3.17 18.05 4.63
CA THR A 272 2.18 17.52 3.68
C THR A 272 2.02 16.01 3.89
N TYR A 273 0.94 15.40 3.42
CA TYR A 273 0.77 13.94 3.56
C TYR A 273 1.89 13.19 2.86
N THR A 274 2.29 13.62 1.64
CA THR A 274 3.42 13.03 0.91
C THR A 274 4.76 13.24 1.63
N GLY A 275 4.96 14.38 2.31
CA GLY A 275 6.13 14.64 3.13
C GLY A 275 6.17 13.76 4.39
N TYR A 276 5.04 13.68 5.11
CA TYR A 276 4.88 12.90 6.32
C TYR A 276 5.20 11.42 6.10
N VAL A 277 4.64 10.81 5.05
CA VAL A 277 4.89 9.39 4.77
C VAL A 277 6.34 9.11 4.39
N LYS A 278 6.99 10.01 3.64
CA LYS A 278 8.41 9.85 3.29
C LYS A 278 9.30 9.98 4.52
N GLU A 279 9.03 10.95 5.39
CA GLU A 279 9.80 11.17 6.61
C GLU A 279 9.69 9.98 7.56
N TYR A 280 8.47 9.54 7.88
CA TYR A 280 8.26 8.48 8.86
C TYR A 280 8.57 7.09 8.32
N TYR A 281 8.51 6.87 7.01
CA TYR A 281 9.11 5.70 6.37
C TYR A 281 10.62 5.64 6.62
N GLN A 282 11.34 6.74 6.36
CA GLN A 282 12.80 6.78 6.57
C GLN A 282 13.16 6.67 8.06
N LYS A 283 12.42 7.35 8.95
CA LYS A 283 12.60 7.25 10.41
C LYS A 283 12.42 5.80 10.87
N GLY A 284 11.33 5.15 10.45
CA GLY A 284 11.04 3.78 10.85
C GLY A 284 12.05 2.77 10.32
N ARG A 285 12.58 2.99 9.11
CA ARG A 285 13.68 2.18 8.57
C ARG A 285 14.92 2.20 9.46
N GLY A 286 15.20 3.33 10.11
CA GLY A 286 16.26 3.46 11.11
C GLY A 286 15.98 2.77 12.46
N LEU A 287 14.73 2.38 12.73
CA LEU A 287 14.33 1.68 13.96
C LEU A 287 14.29 0.15 13.82
N VAL A 288 14.33 -0.35 12.58
CA VAL A 288 14.22 -1.78 12.27
C VAL A 288 15.18 -2.63 13.11
N LYS A 289 14.63 -3.65 13.76
CA LYS A 289 15.36 -4.62 14.56
C LYS A 289 15.77 -5.78 13.66
N PRO A 290 17.07 -6.15 13.64
CA PRO A 290 17.51 -7.34 12.94
C PRO A 290 16.77 -8.58 13.43
N TYR A 291 16.48 -9.51 12.52
CA TYR A 291 16.02 -10.82 12.92
C TYR A 291 17.09 -11.57 13.72
N THR A 292 16.64 -12.55 14.50
CA THR A 292 17.53 -13.48 15.19
C THR A 292 17.39 -14.87 14.57
N ALA A 293 18.50 -15.62 14.50
CA ALA A 293 18.49 -17.00 14.06
C ALA A 293 19.07 -17.91 15.14
N LYS A 294 18.36 -18.99 15.48
CA LYS A 294 18.82 -19.92 16.52
C LYS A 294 20.01 -20.78 16.07
N TRP A 295 20.07 -21.12 14.78
CA TRP A 295 20.93 -22.22 14.30
C TRP A 295 22.17 -21.79 13.52
N TYR A 296 22.26 -20.52 13.10
CA TYR A 296 23.39 -20.01 12.29
C TYR A 296 23.73 -18.54 12.54
N SER A 297 23.16 -17.89 13.57
CA SER A 297 23.43 -16.46 13.84
C SER A 297 24.89 -16.16 14.15
N GLY A 298 25.64 -17.15 14.64
CA GLY A 298 27.09 -17.07 14.85
C GLY A 298 27.94 -17.23 13.59
N ASP A 299 27.33 -17.62 12.46
CA ASP A 299 28.06 -17.81 11.21
C ASP A 299 28.45 -16.46 10.59
N ARG A 300 29.63 -16.44 9.96
CA ARG A 300 30.07 -15.26 9.21
C ARG A 300 29.04 -14.90 8.14
N GLY A 301 28.65 -13.62 8.11
CA GLY A 301 27.66 -13.07 7.19
C GLY A 301 26.20 -13.22 7.63
N ALA A 302 25.89 -13.99 8.68
CA ALA A 302 24.50 -14.22 9.11
C ALA A 302 23.86 -12.98 9.74
N ALA A 303 24.56 -12.31 10.68
CA ALA A 303 24.03 -11.14 11.38
C ALA A 303 23.68 -9.99 10.41
N GLU A 304 24.52 -9.76 9.40
CA GLU A 304 24.26 -8.75 8.37
C GLU A 304 23.07 -9.14 7.49
N ALA A 305 23.00 -10.39 7.04
CA ALA A 305 21.88 -10.91 6.25
C ALA A 305 20.54 -10.82 6.99
N LEU A 306 20.52 -11.17 8.28
CA LEU A 306 19.31 -11.06 9.12
C LEU A 306 18.83 -9.61 9.29
N HIS A 307 19.76 -8.65 9.36
CA HIS A 307 19.41 -7.23 9.37
C HIS A 307 18.85 -6.78 8.02
N PHE A 308 19.50 -7.18 6.91
CA PHE A 308 19.02 -6.83 5.56
C PHE A 308 17.66 -7.43 5.24
N ASN A 309 17.38 -8.65 5.74
CA ASN A 309 16.09 -9.31 5.61
C ASN A 309 14.99 -8.56 6.39
N ALA A 310 15.27 -8.15 7.63
CA ALA A 310 14.32 -7.32 8.38
C ALA A 310 14.06 -5.97 7.69
N LEU A 311 15.09 -5.36 7.09
CA LEU A 311 14.95 -4.13 6.30
C LEU A 311 14.10 -4.36 5.04
N SER A 312 14.31 -5.46 4.30
CA SER A 312 13.51 -5.73 3.10
C SER A 312 12.05 -6.00 3.43
N ASP A 313 11.77 -6.69 4.53
CA ASP A 313 10.40 -6.93 4.99
C ASP A 313 9.72 -5.62 5.39
N TYR A 314 10.42 -4.74 6.13
CA TYR A 314 9.93 -3.40 6.43
C TYR A 314 9.67 -2.58 5.16
N ASP A 315 10.63 -2.59 4.22
CA ASP A 315 10.52 -1.86 2.96
C ASP A 315 9.35 -2.40 2.12
N ALA A 316 9.15 -3.72 2.05
CA ALA A 316 8.04 -4.33 1.32
C ALA A 316 6.67 -3.98 1.92
N GLU A 317 6.51 -4.05 3.25
CA GLU A 317 5.27 -3.70 3.93
C GLU A 317 4.95 -2.20 3.76
N MET A 318 5.93 -1.32 3.95
CA MET A 318 5.75 0.12 3.78
C MET A 318 5.52 0.51 2.31
N ILE A 319 6.16 -0.16 1.35
CA ILE A 319 5.88 0.11 -0.07
C ILE A 319 4.43 -0.22 -0.39
N LYS A 320 3.95 -1.42 -0.04
CA LYS A 320 2.58 -1.86 -0.34
C LYS A 320 1.54 -1.00 0.35
N HIS A 321 1.75 -0.67 1.62
CA HIS A 321 0.71 -0.08 2.46
C HIS A 321 0.81 1.43 2.64
N VAL A 322 1.92 2.05 2.22
CA VAL A 322 2.20 3.48 2.43
C VAL A 322 2.67 4.14 1.14
N LEU A 323 3.86 3.79 0.64
CA LEU A 323 4.53 4.57 -0.39
C LEU A 323 3.83 4.48 -1.75
N THR A 324 3.29 3.32 -2.13
CA THR A 324 2.58 3.17 -3.41
C THR A 324 1.39 4.13 -3.52
N TYR A 325 0.61 4.28 -2.46
CA TYR A 325 -0.53 5.22 -2.46
C TYR A 325 -0.07 6.68 -2.48
N ALA A 326 1.02 6.99 -1.78
CA ALA A 326 1.63 8.31 -1.80
C ALA A 326 2.11 8.75 -3.20
N GLU A 327 2.47 7.80 -4.08
CA GLU A 327 2.79 8.11 -5.48
C GLU A 327 1.54 8.47 -6.30
N PHE A 328 0.35 7.98 -5.94
CA PHE A 328 -0.89 8.34 -6.64
C PHE A 328 -1.45 9.69 -6.18
N TRP A 329 -1.29 10.03 -4.90
CA TRP A 329 -1.97 11.16 -4.26
C TRP A 329 -1.96 12.47 -5.06
N PRO A 330 -0.84 12.97 -5.60
CA PRO A 330 -0.83 14.26 -6.31
C PRO A 330 -1.66 14.31 -7.60
N TYR A 331 -2.13 13.16 -8.08
CA TYR A 331 -2.74 13.01 -9.41
C TYR A 331 -4.23 12.68 -9.35
N LEU A 332 -4.80 12.44 -8.15
CA LEU A 332 -6.21 12.06 -8.00
C LEU A 332 -7.17 13.13 -8.49
N ALA A 333 -6.83 14.41 -8.30
CA ALA A 333 -7.60 15.56 -8.76
C ALA A 333 -7.42 15.88 -10.28
N GLY A 334 -6.88 14.96 -11.07
CA GLY A 334 -6.82 15.09 -12.54
C GLY A 334 -5.49 15.60 -13.11
N LYS A 335 -4.47 15.82 -12.28
CA LYS A 335 -3.11 16.11 -12.76
C LYS A 335 -2.53 14.87 -13.47
N LYS A 336 -1.88 15.07 -14.62
CA LYS A 336 -1.24 13.98 -15.36
C LYS A 336 -0.09 13.39 -14.55
N MET A 337 -0.09 12.07 -14.38
CA MET A 337 0.99 11.36 -13.71
C MET A 337 2.28 11.32 -14.58
N PRO A 338 3.44 11.78 -14.07
CA PRO A 338 4.71 11.73 -14.77
C PRO A 338 5.29 10.31 -14.76
N ASP A 339 6.18 10.02 -15.72
CA ASP A 339 6.77 8.69 -15.87
C ASP A 339 7.64 8.27 -14.67
N SER A 340 8.20 9.23 -13.93
CA SER A 340 8.92 8.95 -12.69
C SER A 340 8.00 8.36 -11.60
N ALA A 341 6.76 8.83 -11.50
CA ALA A 341 5.77 8.29 -10.55
C ALA A 341 5.27 6.92 -11.02
N LYS A 342 5.01 6.75 -12.32
CA LYS A 342 4.68 5.43 -12.91
C LYS A 342 5.77 4.41 -12.64
N LEU A 343 7.03 4.78 -12.88
CA LEU A 343 8.19 3.93 -12.58
C LEU A 343 8.25 3.54 -11.10
N ALA A 344 7.85 4.45 -10.22
CA ALA A 344 7.75 4.21 -8.78
C ALA A 344 6.59 3.27 -8.41
N LEU A 345 5.47 3.26 -9.15
CA LEU A 345 4.38 2.29 -8.97
C LEU A 345 4.78 0.87 -9.37
N ASP A 346 5.69 0.74 -10.35
CA ASP A 346 6.22 -0.53 -10.84
C ASP A 346 7.46 -1.02 -10.06
N ARG A 347 7.82 -0.36 -8.95
CA ARG A 347 9.07 -0.66 -8.22
C ARG A 347 9.11 -2.12 -7.74
N GLU A 348 10.31 -2.67 -7.73
CA GLU A 348 10.56 -4.00 -7.18
C GLU A 348 10.65 -3.95 -5.65
N ILE A 349 9.93 -4.85 -4.99
CA ILE A 349 10.08 -5.15 -3.56
C ILE A 349 10.95 -6.40 -3.41
N PHE A 350 11.59 -6.57 -2.26
CA PHE A 350 12.53 -7.67 -2.04
C PHE A 350 12.17 -8.47 -0.80
N SER A 351 12.56 -9.75 -0.80
CA SER A 351 12.52 -10.63 0.37
C SER A 351 13.86 -11.34 0.54
N GLY A 352 14.29 -11.53 1.79
CA GLY A 352 15.62 -12.04 2.12
C GLY A 352 16.65 -10.92 2.31
N PRO A 353 17.93 -11.22 2.54
CA PRO A 353 18.55 -12.50 2.26
C PRO A 353 18.06 -13.65 3.14
N TYR A 354 17.76 -14.77 2.50
CA TYR A 354 17.56 -16.05 3.16
C TYR A 354 18.88 -16.82 3.13
N GLY A 355 19.62 -16.78 4.24
CA GLY A 355 20.96 -17.35 4.37
C GLY A 355 21.95 -16.34 4.91
N ARG A 356 23.16 -16.30 4.36
CA ARG A 356 24.29 -15.46 4.82
C ARG A 356 24.74 -14.48 3.75
N TYR A 357 25.39 -13.40 4.20
CA TYR A 357 25.98 -12.33 3.38
C TYR A 357 24.96 -11.50 2.57
N THR A 358 25.46 -10.42 1.97
CA THR A 358 24.64 -9.39 1.31
C THR A 358 25.25 -8.88 -0.02
N LYS A 359 26.28 -9.55 -0.57
CA LYS A 359 27.17 -9.04 -1.64
C LYS A 359 26.47 -8.44 -2.88
N ASN A 360 25.23 -8.85 -3.14
CA ASN A 360 24.46 -8.41 -4.30
C ASN A 360 23.08 -7.81 -3.93
N ALA A 361 22.86 -7.47 -2.65
CA ALA A 361 21.64 -6.78 -2.22
C ALA A 361 21.62 -5.35 -2.81
N PRO A 362 20.53 -4.93 -3.46
CA PRO A 362 20.42 -3.57 -4.01
C PRO A 362 20.11 -2.49 -2.96
N TRP A 363 19.91 -2.85 -1.70
CA TRP A 363 19.70 -1.93 -0.57
C TRP A 363 20.78 -2.12 0.49
N ASN A 364 20.84 -1.20 1.45
CA ASN A 364 21.64 -1.33 2.67
C ASN A 364 20.99 -0.57 3.84
N ILE A 365 21.64 -0.51 5.00
CA ILE A 365 21.10 0.16 6.20
C ILE A 365 20.74 1.64 5.96
N LYS A 366 21.46 2.33 5.08
CA LYS A 366 21.24 3.76 4.77
C LYS A 366 20.40 4.00 3.53
N THR A 367 20.37 3.06 2.59
CA THR A 367 19.77 3.24 1.28
C THR A 367 18.67 2.21 1.06
N PRO A 368 17.40 2.63 0.84
CA PRO A 368 16.31 1.72 0.50
C PRO A 368 16.49 1.10 -0.89
N PRO A 369 15.70 0.08 -1.24
CA PRO A 369 15.68 -0.51 -2.57
C PRO A 369 15.52 0.57 -3.67
N PRO A 370 16.33 0.51 -4.73
CA PRO A 370 16.29 1.50 -5.80
C PRO A 370 15.07 1.29 -6.71
N ILE A 371 14.50 2.40 -7.18
CA ILE A 371 13.49 2.38 -8.22
C ILE A 371 14.18 2.20 -9.57
N LYS A 372 14.01 1.03 -10.19
CA LYS A 372 14.60 0.69 -11.50
C LYS A 372 13.52 0.29 -12.52
N PRO A 373 13.75 0.51 -13.82
CA PRO A 373 12.87 -0.02 -14.86
C PRO A 373 12.71 -1.54 -14.77
N ARG A 374 11.53 -2.05 -15.12
CA ARG A 374 11.25 -3.48 -15.21
C ARG A 374 12.09 -4.12 -16.30
N GLN A 375 12.76 -5.21 -15.94
CA GLN A 375 13.43 -6.10 -16.90
C GLN A 375 12.42 -7.04 -17.59
N ALA A 376 12.86 -7.79 -18.60
CA ALA A 376 11.99 -8.81 -19.19
C ALA A 376 11.56 -9.86 -18.16
N ASN A 377 10.38 -10.47 -18.35
CA ASN A 377 9.87 -11.50 -17.45
C ASN A 377 10.83 -12.70 -17.36
N ILE A 378 10.83 -13.37 -16.22
CA ILE A 378 11.53 -14.65 -16.07
C ILE A 378 10.88 -15.67 -16.99
N THR A 379 11.67 -16.27 -17.88
CA THR A 379 11.22 -17.31 -18.83
C THR A 379 11.82 -18.67 -18.53
N ALA A 380 12.99 -18.69 -17.88
CA ALA A 380 13.57 -19.91 -17.38
C ALA A 380 14.39 -19.68 -16.12
N ILE A 381 14.44 -20.70 -15.26
CA ILE A 381 15.33 -20.76 -14.10
C ILE A 381 16.18 -22.00 -14.26
N LYS A 382 17.51 -21.82 -14.31
CA LYS A 382 18.48 -22.89 -14.28
C LYS A 382 19.07 -22.99 -12.89
N THR A 383 19.00 -24.18 -12.31
CA THR A 383 19.66 -24.51 -11.05
C THR A 383 20.69 -25.59 -11.30
N ARG A 384 21.79 -25.55 -10.56
CA ARG A 384 22.61 -26.73 -10.34
C ARG A 384 22.57 -27.08 -8.88
N HIS A 385 22.41 -28.35 -8.56
CA HIS A 385 22.20 -28.77 -7.18
C HIS A 385 22.66 -30.20 -6.91
N TRP A 386 23.00 -30.45 -5.66
CA TRP A 386 23.15 -31.78 -5.09
C TRP A 386 22.66 -31.75 -3.65
N ASP A 387 23.57 -31.58 -2.68
CA ASP A 387 23.24 -31.54 -1.26
C ASP A 387 22.62 -30.18 -0.87
N GLY A 388 23.07 -29.12 -1.53
CA GLY A 388 22.46 -27.80 -1.56
C GLY A 388 22.33 -27.26 -2.99
N ILE A 389 22.13 -25.95 -3.11
CA ILE A 389 22.16 -25.24 -4.38
C ILE A 389 23.62 -24.87 -4.70
N ASP A 390 24.11 -25.39 -5.82
CA ASP A 390 25.46 -25.17 -6.34
C ASP A 390 25.53 -23.96 -7.27
N ALA A 391 24.49 -23.76 -8.08
CA ALA A 391 24.39 -22.61 -8.94
C ALA A 391 22.94 -22.21 -9.23
N LEU A 392 22.76 -20.94 -9.57
CA LEU A 392 21.49 -20.36 -10.02
C LEU A 392 21.75 -19.39 -11.17
N GLN A 393 20.97 -19.52 -12.24
CA GLN A 393 20.94 -18.58 -13.35
C GLN A 393 19.49 -18.37 -13.78
N VAL A 394 19.13 -17.13 -14.12
CA VAL A 394 17.77 -16.76 -14.53
C VAL A 394 17.80 -16.24 -15.95
N GLN A 395 16.87 -16.71 -16.79
CA GLN A 395 16.64 -16.18 -18.12
C GLN A 395 15.53 -15.14 -18.07
N TYR A 396 15.79 -13.96 -18.64
CA TYR A 396 14.85 -12.86 -18.76
C TYR A 396 14.48 -12.68 -20.23
N GLY A 397 13.25 -13.01 -20.59
CA GLY A 397 12.83 -13.11 -22.00
C GLY A 397 13.63 -14.18 -22.74
N GLY A 398 14.56 -13.78 -23.61
CA GLY A 398 15.46 -14.70 -24.31
C GLY A 398 16.88 -14.74 -23.77
N GLN A 399 17.24 -13.89 -22.80
CA GLN A 399 18.63 -13.63 -22.43
C GLN A 399 18.95 -14.20 -21.05
N TRP A 400 19.97 -15.04 -20.95
CA TRP A 400 20.47 -15.55 -19.67
C TRP A 400 21.20 -14.44 -18.91
N GLY A 401 20.80 -14.23 -17.66
CA GLY A 401 21.48 -13.33 -16.74
C GLY A 401 22.78 -13.92 -16.19
N HIS A 402 23.30 -13.28 -15.15
CA HIS A 402 24.52 -13.73 -14.47
C HIS A 402 24.34 -15.12 -13.84
N LEU A 403 25.29 -16.02 -14.08
CA LEU A 403 25.38 -17.29 -13.38
C LEU A 403 26.00 -17.05 -12.00
N PHE A 404 25.24 -17.34 -10.96
CA PHE A 404 25.76 -17.37 -9.59
C PHE A 404 26.16 -18.79 -9.22
N GLY A 405 27.32 -18.95 -8.58
CA GLY A 405 27.80 -20.25 -8.10
C GLY A 405 28.73 -20.97 -9.08
N ASP A 406 28.73 -22.29 -9.07
CA ASP A 406 29.63 -23.13 -9.86
C ASP A 406 28.92 -23.79 -11.06
N ALA A 407 29.37 -23.46 -12.26
CA ALA A 407 28.85 -24.01 -13.52
C ALA A 407 29.04 -25.53 -13.65
N GLN A 408 29.97 -26.11 -12.89
CA GLN A 408 30.29 -27.54 -12.90
C GLN A 408 29.78 -28.28 -11.66
N GLY A 409 29.26 -27.58 -10.65
CA GLY A 409 28.78 -28.17 -9.40
C GLY A 409 27.45 -28.90 -9.59
N GLY A 410 27.24 -30.02 -8.89
CA GLY A 410 25.96 -30.74 -8.85
C GLY A 410 25.37 -31.15 -10.22
N VAL A 411 24.08 -31.48 -10.22
CA VAL A 411 23.29 -31.82 -11.41
C VAL A 411 22.50 -30.60 -11.87
N GLU A 412 22.47 -30.35 -13.18
CA GLU A 412 21.68 -29.27 -13.77
C GLU A 412 20.19 -29.63 -13.86
N ALA A 413 19.35 -28.67 -13.50
CA ALA A 413 17.92 -28.72 -13.75
C ALA A 413 17.44 -27.36 -14.28
N MET A 414 16.34 -27.39 -15.03
CA MET A 414 15.77 -26.21 -15.66
C MET A 414 14.26 -26.17 -15.49
N ALA A 415 13.75 -25.02 -15.08
CA ALA A 415 12.33 -24.70 -15.06
C ALA A 415 12.04 -23.73 -16.22
N ASN A 416 11.33 -24.19 -17.25
CA ASN A 416 10.87 -23.34 -18.35
C ASN A 416 9.44 -22.88 -18.08
N LEU A 417 9.20 -21.57 -18.15
CA LEU A 417 7.90 -20.95 -17.91
C LEU A 417 7.23 -20.68 -19.26
N ALA A 418 5.91 -20.90 -19.33
CA ALA A 418 5.11 -20.42 -20.44
C ALA A 418 5.09 -18.87 -20.50
N PHE A 419 4.65 -18.31 -21.63
CA PHE A 419 4.66 -16.87 -21.86
C PHE A 419 3.90 -16.06 -20.79
N ASP A 420 2.78 -16.59 -20.31
CA ASP A 420 1.90 -16.00 -19.29
C ASP A 420 2.08 -16.67 -17.90
N GLU A 421 3.14 -17.46 -17.74
CA GLU A 421 3.47 -18.14 -16.49
C GLU A 421 4.48 -17.33 -15.68
N TYR A 422 4.19 -17.16 -14.39
CA TYR A 422 5.09 -16.52 -13.43
C TYR A 422 5.11 -17.31 -12.13
N ILE A 423 6.23 -17.21 -11.39
CA ILE A 423 6.36 -17.80 -10.06
C ILE A 423 5.63 -16.92 -9.05
N GLN A 424 4.64 -17.49 -8.35
CA GLN A 424 3.83 -16.81 -7.34
C GLN A 424 4.34 -17.04 -5.91
N SER A 425 5.02 -18.16 -5.67
CA SER A 425 5.63 -18.42 -4.36
C SER A 425 6.84 -19.35 -4.47
N ILE A 426 7.70 -19.28 -3.45
CA ILE A 426 8.94 -20.05 -3.36
C ILE A 426 9.05 -20.67 -1.97
N ASP A 427 9.30 -21.97 -1.91
CA ASP A 427 9.79 -22.61 -0.67
C ASP A 427 11.31 -22.58 -0.68
N ALA A 428 11.89 -21.97 0.36
CA ALA A 428 13.33 -21.83 0.52
C ALA A 428 13.79 -22.46 1.84
N GLN A 429 14.68 -23.44 1.75
CA GLN A 429 15.38 -23.99 2.91
C GLN A 429 16.80 -23.41 2.96
N TYR A 430 17.16 -22.75 4.06
CA TYR A 430 18.39 -21.98 4.18
C TYR A 430 19.01 -22.05 5.59
N GLY A 431 20.29 -21.70 5.69
CA GLY A 431 21.05 -21.65 6.95
C GLY A 431 22.48 -21.23 6.65
N GLN A 432 23.44 -22.08 7.02
CA GLN A 432 24.82 -21.91 6.58
C GLN A 432 24.93 -21.97 5.05
N LYS A 433 24.11 -22.81 4.40
CA LYS A 433 23.97 -22.92 2.94
C LYS A 433 22.54 -22.66 2.50
N LEU A 434 22.36 -22.31 1.23
CA LEU A 434 21.09 -22.39 0.54
C LEU A 434 20.87 -23.86 0.15
N GLY A 435 20.08 -24.57 0.96
CA GLY A 435 20.00 -26.02 0.88
C GLY A 435 18.95 -26.54 -0.09
N LYS A 436 17.85 -25.79 -0.28
CA LYS A 436 16.72 -26.27 -1.07
C LYS A 436 15.86 -25.14 -1.63
N LEU A 437 15.38 -25.31 -2.86
CA LEU A 437 14.43 -24.41 -3.50
C LEU A 437 13.32 -25.19 -4.22
N THR A 438 12.10 -24.72 -4.09
CA THR A 438 10.94 -25.17 -4.88
C THR A 438 10.14 -23.94 -5.32
N PHE A 439 9.76 -23.88 -6.59
CA PHE A 439 9.00 -22.76 -7.16
C PHE A 439 7.58 -23.21 -7.54
N PHE A 440 6.59 -22.39 -7.21
CA PHE A 440 5.19 -22.62 -7.54
C PHE A 440 4.70 -21.51 -8.48
N SER A 441 4.15 -21.90 -9.62
CA SER A 441 3.67 -20.94 -10.63
C SER A 441 2.18 -20.65 -10.52
N ASN A 442 1.73 -19.59 -11.18
CA ASN A 442 0.31 -19.25 -11.37
C ASN A 442 -0.47 -20.25 -12.25
N LYS A 443 0.19 -21.27 -12.80
CA LYS A 443 -0.40 -22.35 -13.61
C LYS A 443 -0.48 -23.67 -12.85
N ASP A 444 -0.45 -23.60 -11.51
CA ASP A 444 -0.41 -24.76 -10.60
C ASP A 444 0.75 -25.74 -10.87
N LYS A 445 1.81 -25.27 -11.54
CA LYS A 445 3.03 -26.07 -11.75
C LYS A 445 3.98 -25.90 -10.58
N THR A 446 4.65 -27.00 -10.26
CA THR A 446 5.74 -27.04 -9.28
C THR A 446 7.05 -27.36 -9.98
N TYR A 447 8.05 -26.50 -9.80
CA TYR A 447 9.40 -26.70 -10.32
C TYR A 447 10.37 -26.96 -9.17
N GLY A 448 11.06 -28.10 -9.23
CA GLY A 448 11.87 -28.62 -8.14
C GLY A 448 11.28 -29.91 -7.58
N THR A 449 11.65 -30.34 -6.38
CA THR A 449 12.54 -29.65 -5.44
C THR A 449 14.02 -29.75 -5.85
N TYR A 450 14.76 -28.64 -5.77
CA TYR A 450 16.19 -28.59 -6.07
C TYR A 450 17.00 -28.60 -4.78
N GLY A 451 18.01 -29.47 -4.68
CA GLY A 451 18.85 -29.66 -3.49
C GLY A 451 18.23 -30.55 -2.41
N LYS A 452 19.07 -31.10 -1.50
CA LYS A 452 18.62 -31.98 -0.40
C LYS A 452 18.35 -31.26 0.92
N GLY A 453 18.76 -30.00 1.06
CA GLY A 453 18.57 -29.22 2.28
C GLY A 453 19.70 -29.35 3.29
N VAL A 454 20.89 -29.79 2.87
CA VAL A 454 22.04 -29.96 3.77
C VAL A 454 22.55 -28.58 4.21
N ASN A 455 22.92 -28.46 5.50
CA ASN A 455 23.37 -27.21 6.14
C ASN A 455 22.34 -26.05 6.10
N ALA A 456 21.05 -26.39 5.97
CA ALA A 456 19.95 -25.46 5.84
C ALA A 456 18.84 -25.76 6.88
N GLY A 457 19.03 -25.30 8.11
CA GLY A 457 18.13 -25.61 9.23
C GLY A 457 16.83 -24.79 9.28
N ASN A 458 16.69 -23.75 8.46
CA ASN A 458 15.50 -22.89 8.42
C ASN A 458 14.71 -23.14 7.14
N HIS A 459 13.40 -22.92 7.20
CA HIS A 459 12.50 -23.05 6.07
C HIS A 459 11.52 -21.88 6.07
N THR A 460 11.25 -21.31 4.89
CA THR A 460 10.23 -20.28 4.72
C THR A 460 9.53 -20.44 3.38
N ARG A 461 8.26 -20.03 3.33
CA ARG A 461 7.51 -19.82 2.09
C ARG A 461 7.46 -18.33 1.80
N VAL A 462 8.03 -17.92 0.68
CA VAL A 462 8.07 -16.53 0.23
C VAL A 462 6.93 -16.31 -0.74
N LYS A 463 6.01 -15.39 -0.42
CA LYS A 463 4.87 -15.01 -1.26
C LYS A 463 4.47 -13.56 -1.02
N HIS A 464 4.04 -12.88 -2.08
CA HIS A 464 3.41 -11.56 -2.02
C HIS A 464 2.20 -11.56 -2.98
N GLU A 465 0.95 -11.56 -2.46
CA GLU A 465 -0.23 -11.53 -3.35
C GLU A 465 -0.24 -10.26 -4.20
N GLY A 466 -0.66 -10.39 -5.45
CA GLY A 466 -0.64 -9.29 -6.42
C GLY A 466 0.75 -9.01 -7.00
N PHE A 467 1.76 -9.81 -6.65
CA PHE A 467 3.13 -9.71 -7.18
C PHE A 467 3.59 -11.04 -7.80
N GLY A 468 4.46 -10.94 -8.80
CA GLY A 468 5.17 -12.07 -9.39
C GLY A 468 6.67 -11.94 -9.17
N LEU A 469 7.36 -13.08 -9.05
CA LEU A 469 8.82 -13.12 -8.96
C LEU A 469 9.44 -12.46 -10.19
N SER A 470 10.27 -11.44 -9.97
CA SER A 470 10.88 -10.64 -11.02
C SER A 470 12.40 -10.72 -11.03
N SER A 471 13.04 -11.09 -9.92
CA SER A 471 14.47 -11.32 -9.88
C SER A 471 14.87 -12.32 -8.80
N MET A 472 16.05 -12.94 -8.98
CA MET A 472 16.70 -13.76 -7.97
C MET A 472 18.19 -13.49 -7.99
N THR A 473 18.81 -13.48 -6.82
CA THR A 473 20.23 -13.16 -6.71
C THR A 473 20.85 -13.90 -5.52
N ILE A 474 21.97 -14.56 -5.75
CA ILE A 474 22.72 -15.24 -4.69
C ILE A 474 23.60 -14.23 -3.97
N THR A 475 23.65 -14.32 -2.64
CA THR A 475 24.40 -13.37 -1.80
C THR A 475 25.86 -13.75 -1.60
N ASN A 476 26.20 -15.04 -1.67
CA ASN A 476 27.57 -15.51 -1.69
C ASN A 476 27.69 -16.93 -2.26
N TRP A 477 28.87 -17.24 -2.80
CA TRP A 477 29.30 -18.57 -3.18
C TRP A 477 30.60 -18.90 -2.42
N GLU A 478 30.67 -20.08 -1.82
CA GLU A 478 31.87 -20.59 -1.17
C GLU A 478 32.36 -21.84 -1.88
N LYS A 479 33.66 -21.86 -2.19
CA LYS A 479 34.34 -22.97 -2.87
C LYS A 479 34.87 -24.01 -1.89
N SER A 480 35.10 -23.61 -0.63
CA SER A 480 35.64 -24.44 0.42
C SER A 480 34.59 -25.41 0.93
N ILE A 481 35.02 -26.60 1.37
CA ILE A 481 34.10 -27.65 1.81
C ILE A 481 33.31 -27.22 3.05
N PRO A 482 31.97 -27.38 3.05
CA PRO A 482 31.14 -27.81 1.93
C PRO A 482 30.96 -26.67 0.91
N PRO A 483 31.24 -26.88 -0.40
CA PRO A 483 30.99 -25.86 -1.41
C PRO A 483 29.48 -25.62 -1.52
N GLY A 484 29.08 -24.42 -1.94
CA GLY A 484 27.66 -24.12 -2.03
C GLY A 484 27.35 -22.64 -2.01
N THR A 485 26.20 -22.29 -2.57
CA THR A 485 25.61 -20.96 -2.39
C THR A 485 25.16 -20.79 -0.94
N GLU A 486 25.29 -19.59 -0.40
CA GLU A 486 25.14 -19.36 1.05
C GLU A 486 23.94 -18.50 1.42
N GLY A 487 23.29 -17.88 0.43
CA GLY A 487 22.03 -17.19 0.61
C GLY A 487 21.44 -16.67 -0.69
N ILE A 488 20.18 -16.25 -0.63
CA ILE A 488 19.41 -15.79 -1.79
C ILE A 488 18.50 -14.62 -1.43
N ILE A 489 18.32 -13.73 -2.40
CA ILE A 489 17.36 -12.63 -2.39
C ILE A 489 16.36 -12.88 -3.53
N PHE A 490 15.09 -12.66 -3.25
CA PHE A 490 14.01 -12.68 -4.24
C PHE A 490 13.49 -11.25 -4.43
N GLY A 491 13.35 -10.81 -5.67
CA GLY A 491 12.68 -9.57 -6.03
C GLY A 491 11.32 -9.86 -6.65
N PHE A 492 10.33 -9.02 -6.34
CA PHE A 492 8.96 -9.16 -6.82
C PHE A 492 8.45 -7.82 -7.36
N ARG A 493 7.64 -7.88 -8.42
CA ARG A 493 6.96 -6.69 -8.97
C ARG A 493 5.46 -6.88 -9.05
N PRO A 494 4.66 -5.78 -8.99
CA PRO A 494 3.22 -5.86 -9.11
C PRO A 494 2.80 -6.52 -10.42
N LEU A 495 1.76 -7.36 -10.38
CA LEU A 495 1.20 -8.03 -11.56
C LEU A 495 0.33 -7.09 -12.40
N LEU A 496 -0.31 -6.11 -11.75
CA LEU A 496 -1.12 -5.10 -12.43
C LEU A 496 -0.29 -4.15 -13.29
N ALA A 497 1.02 -4.06 -13.04
CA ALA A 497 1.96 -3.34 -13.86
C ALA A 497 2.59 -4.31 -14.88
N THR A 498 2.39 -4.04 -16.16
CA THR A 498 2.88 -4.85 -17.27
C THR A 498 3.86 -4.07 -18.14
N ARG A 499 4.66 -4.80 -18.93
CA ARG A 499 5.52 -4.18 -19.92
C ARG A 499 4.71 -3.84 -21.17
N GLY A 500 4.93 -2.63 -21.68
CA GLY A 500 4.43 -2.17 -22.97
C GLY A 500 5.00 -2.89 -24.18
#